data_AF-A0A194QWJ0-F1
#
_entry.id   AF-A0A194QWJ0-F1
#
_cell.length_a   1.000
_cell.length_b   1.000
_cell.length_c   1.000
_cell.angle_alpha   90.00
_cell.angle_beta   90.00
_cell.angle_gamma   90.00
#
_symmetry.space_group_name_H-M   'P 1'
#
loop_
_entity.id
_entity.type
_entity.pdbx_description
1 polymer ?
#
loop_
_entity_poly.entity_id
_entity_poly.type
_entity_poly.pdbx_seq_one_letter_code
_entity_poly.pdbx_strand_id
1 'polypeptide(L)'
;MNSLLLFSLLALFVVAFANDQYTDRYDNINIDEILANKRLLTSYIKCILDKGRCTPEGKELKLHIKDGMQNSCSKCTDFQKKGARKVVKYIRANEKDSWEELKKKYDPKDEYKEKYEAFLMTSGTVLVLLCVLAAALAETYTDKYDNIDLKEIAENERLLDAYVKCLLEKGKCSPEGKELKAHMKDAIETGCEKCTEAQKKGTNFMIDHLIGKKPEIWNELANKYDPTGKWRKVYEERAREHGIIIPH
;
A
#
# COMPACT_ATOMS: atom_id res chain seq x y z
N MET A 1 -3.49 -1.26 -51.17
CA MET A 1 -2.26 -0.98 -50.40
C MET A 1 -2.42 0.37 -49.70
N ASN A 2 -3.29 0.48 -48.70
CA ASN A 2 -3.55 1.74 -47.96
C ASN A 2 -4.23 1.54 -46.59
N SER A 3 -4.25 0.32 -46.04
CA SER A 3 -4.93 0.03 -44.77
C SER A 3 -4.00 -0.56 -43.69
N LEU A 4 -2.70 -0.71 -43.99
CA LEU A 4 -1.71 -1.29 -43.09
C LEU A 4 -0.86 -0.25 -42.33
N LEU A 5 -1.04 1.05 -42.61
CA LEU A 5 -0.27 2.12 -41.98
C LEU A 5 -0.99 2.82 -40.81
N LEU A 6 -2.25 2.48 -40.53
CA LEU A 6 -3.03 3.14 -39.46
C LEU A 6 -2.96 2.45 -38.10
N PHE A 7 -2.44 1.22 -38.03
CA PHE A 7 -2.36 0.44 -36.78
C PHE A 7 -0.99 0.48 -36.10
N SER A 8 0.03 1.10 -36.70
CA SER A 8 1.40 1.17 -36.14
C SER A 8 1.70 2.45 -35.36
N LEU A 9 0.69 3.29 -35.06
CA LEU A 9 0.86 4.57 -34.35
C LEU A 9 0.17 4.64 -32.98
N LEU A 10 -0.45 3.55 -32.52
CA LEU A 10 -1.11 3.49 -31.20
C LEU A 10 -0.30 2.73 -30.13
N ALA A 11 1.00 2.54 -30.35
CA ALA A 11 1.89 1.84 -29.43
C ALA A 11 3.11 2.71 -29.15
N LEU A 12 2.99 3.67 -28.24
CA LEU A 12 4.05 4.27 -27.40
C LEU A 12 3.54 5.58 -26.76
N PHE A 13 2.59 5.45 -25.83
CA PHE A 13 2.47 6.40 -24.73
C PHE A 13 2.39 5.61 -23.43
N VAL A 14 3.51 4.94 -23.09
CA VAL A 14 3.79 4.70 -21.67
C VAL A 14 4.15 6.08 -21.13
N VAL A 15 3.15 6.80 -20.63
CA VAL A 15 3.38 7.96 -19.80
C VAL A 15 4.09 7.42 -18.57
N ALA A 16 5.41 7.56 -18.53
CA ALA A 16 6.15 7.50 -17.28
C ALA A 16 5.55 8.58 -16.39
N PHE A 17 4.62 8.21 -15.52
CA PHE A 17 4.20 9.10 -14.44
C PHE A 17 5.42 9.26 -13.56
N ALA A 18 6.16 10.35 -13.77
CA ALA A 18 7.03 10.88 -12.74
C ALA A 18 6.15 11.00 -11.49
N ASN A 19 6.45 10.20 -10.46
CA ASN A 19 5.72 10.22 -9.22
C ASN A 19 6.02 11.57 -8.55
N ASP A 20 5.17 12.57 -8.79
CA ASP A 20 5.29 13.94 -8.30
C ASP A 20 4.95 13.99 -6.80
N GLN A 21 5.73 13.27 -6.00
CA GLN A 21 5.61 13.25 -4.55
C GLN A 21 6.36 14.42 -3.92
N TYR A 22 5.87 14.91 -2.77
CA TYR A 22 6.65 15.81 -1.93
C TYR A 22 7.91 15.11 -1.42
N THR A 23 8.91 15.89 -1.04
CA THR A 23 10.15 15.32 -0.49
C THR A 23 9.87 14.47 0.75
N ASP A 24 10.51 13.32 0.81
CA ASP A 24 10.51 12.37 1.92
C ASP A 24 11.62 12.65 2.96
N ARG A 25 12.41 13.72 2.76
CA ARG A 25 13.57 14.08 3.61
C ARG A 25 13.24 14.14 5.11
N TYR A 26 12.00 14.47 5.45
CA TYR A 26 11.53 14.63 6.82
C TYR A 26 10.56 13.54 7.26
N ASP A 27 10.47 12.41 6.55
CA ASP A 27 9.58 11.30 6.89
C ASP A 27 10.04 10.47 8.10
N ASN A 28 11.07 10.93 8.80
CA ASN A 28 11.63 10.35 10.02
C ASN A 28 11.40 11.20 11.27
N ILE A 29 10.67 12.33 11.17
CA ILE A 29 10.39 13.18 12.33
C ILE A 29 9.50 12.47 13.35
N ASN A 30 9.76 12.69 14.64
CA ASN A 30 8.94 12.11 15.70
C ASN A 30 7.68 12.97 15.95
N ILE A 31 6.60 12.64 15.25
CA ILE A 31 5.31 13.35 15.40
C ILE A 31 4.74 13.22 16.82
N ASP A 32 4.92 12.08 17.47
CA ASP A 32 4.44 11.85 18.84
C ASP A 32 5.12 12.77 19.85
N GLU A 33 6.43 12.95 19.74
CA GLU A 33 7.19 13.88 20.58
C GLU A 33 6.72 15.33 20.38
N ILE A 34 6.50 15.73 19.12
CA ILE A 34 5.99 17.07 18.79
C ILE A 34 4.61 17.30 19.43
N LEU A 35 3.70 16.34 19.29
CA LEU A 35 2.34 16.44 19.83
C LEU A 35 2.32 16.40 21.38
N ALA A 36 3.19 15.60 22.00
CA ALA A 36 3.31 15.52 23.44
C ALA A 36 3.93 16.79 24.07
N ASN A 37 4.74 17.53 23.32
CA ASN A 37 5.41 18.75 23.79
C ASN A 37 4.67 20.02 23.34
N LYS A 38 3.84 20.58 24.23
CA LYS A 38 3.04 21.79 23.95
C LYS A 38 3.87 22.97 23.43
N ARG A 39 5.09 23.17 23.94
CA ARG A 39 5.99 24.25 23.48
C ARG A 39 6.41 24.04 22.04
N LEU A 40 6.77 22.81 21.69
CA LEU A 40 7.20 22.42 20.36
C LEU A 40 6.04 22.52 19.36
N LEU A 41 4.89 21.92 19.68
CA LEU A 41 3.67 22.02 18.89
C LEU A 41 3.28 23.48 18.61
N THR A 42 3.29 24.33 19.64
CA THR A 42 2.99 25.76 19.50
C THR A 42 3.97 26.45 18.55
N SER A 43 5.25 26.07 18.55
CA SER A 43 6.24 26.62 17.62
C SER A 43 5.91 26.26 16.17
N TYR A 44 5.52 25.02 15.88
CA TYR A 44 5.09 24.61 14.54
C TYR A 44 3.81 25.32 14.10
N ILE A 45 2.81 25.41 14.97
CA ILE A 45 1.55 26.13 14.68
C ILE A 45 1.84 27.60 14.36
N LYS A 46 2.67 28.27 15.17
CA LYS A 46 3.08 29.66 14.90
C LYS A 46 3.82 29.82 13.59
N CYS A 47 4.72 28.89 13.25
CA CYS A 47 5.41 28.88 11.96
C CYS A 47 4.40 28.83 10.80
N ILE A 48 3.49 27.86 10.85
CA ILE A 48 2.45 27.65 9.84
C ILE A 48 1.55 28.88 9.73
N LEU A 49 1.25 29.56 10.84
CA LEU A 49 0.42 30.76 10.90
C LEU A 49 1.15 32.09 10.58
N ASP A 50 2.44 32.07 10.20
CA ASP A 50 3.25 33.28 10.00
C ASP A 50 3.46 34.13 11.28
N LYS A 51 3.36 33.51 12.47
CA LYS A 51 3.49 34.17 13.78
C LYS A 51 4.79 33.82 14.51
N GLY A 52 5.71 33.12 13.88
CA GLY A 52 6.95 32.66 14.52
C GLY A 52 7.97 32.10 13.54
N ARG A 53 9.14 31.71 14.08
CA ARG A 53 10.21 31.08 13.31
C ARG A 53 9.81 29.67 12.88
N CYS A 54 10.28 29.25 11.72
CA CYS A 54 10.10 27.90 11.19
C CYS A 54 11.40 27.12 11.23
N THR A 55 11.33 25.86 11.65
CA THR A 55 12.36 24.85 11.38
C THR A 55 12.34 24.46 9.89
N PRO A 56 13.37 23.80 9.35
CA PRO A 56 13.40 23.36 7.96
C PRO A 56 12.18 22.52 7.57
N GLU A 57 11.81 21.53 8.37
CA GLU A 57 10.63 20.67 8.15
C GLU A 57 9.31 21.44 8.32
N GLY A 58 9.25 22.41 9.25
CA GLY A 58 8.09 23.28 9.39
C GLY A 58 7.88 24.20 8.17
N LYS A 59 8.96 24.64 7.51
CA LYS A 59 8.89 25.38 6.24
C LYS A 59 8.34 24.50 5.13
N GLU A 60 8.82 23.26 5.04
CA GLU A 60 8.36 22.30 4.04
C GLU A 60 6.85 22.04 4.17
N LEU A 61 6.39 21.72 5.39
CA LEU A 61 4.96 21.53 5.66
C LEU A 61 4.14 22.77 5.27
N LYS A 62 4.63 23.97 5.63
CA LYS A 62 3.95 25.23 5.34
C LYS A 62 3.84 25.53 3.85
N LEU A 63 4.83 25.12 3.04
CA LEU A 63 4.80 25.27 1.58
C LEU A 63 3.70 24.39 0.96
N HIS A 64 3.51 23.17 1.48
CA HIS A 64 2.63 22.17 0.87
C HIS A 64 1.24 22.05 1.50
N ILE A 65 1.00 22.60 2.69
CA ILE A 65 -0.27 22.42 3.42
C ILE A 65 -1.51 22.83 2.61
N LYS A 66 -1.42 23.93 1.84
CA LYS A 66 -2.54 24.39 1.02
C LYS A 66 -2.80 23.46 -0.18
N ASP A 67 -1.74 23.05 -0.88
CA ASP A 67 -1.85 22.10 -1.99
C ASP A 67 -2.41 20.76 -1.49
N GLY A 68 -1.89 20.25 -0.37
CA GLY A 68 -2.38 19.05 0.30
C GLY A 68 -3.87 19.11 0.68
N MET A 69 -4.36 20.27 1.14
CA MET A 69 -5.80 20.47 1.41
C MET A 69 -6.63 20.47 0.11
N GLN A 70 -6.11 21.05 -0.97
CA GLN A 70 -6.80 21.15 -2.25
C GLN A 70 -6.89 19.82 -3.00
N ASN A 71 -5.86 18.98 -2.86
CA ASN A 71 -5.69 17.73 -3.61
C ASN A 71 -5.79 16.46 -2.75
N SER A 72 -6.20 16.59 -1.49
CA SER A 72 -6.30 15.49 -0.53
C SER A 72 -4.98 14.74 -0.31
N CYS A 73 -3.87 15.47 -0.24
CA CYS A 73 -2.53 14.94 -0.01
C CYS A 73 -2.12 13.90 -1.08
N SER A 74 -2.54 14.08 -2.35
CA SER A 74 -2.30 13.10 -3.41
C SER A 74 -0.80 12.87 -3.66
N LYS A 75 0.01 13.92 -3.48
CA LYS A 75 1.47 13.92 -3.59
C LYS A 75 2.21 13.53 -2.30
N CYS A 76 1.48 13.26 -1.22
CA CYS A 76 2.10 12.92 0.05
C CYS A 76 2.55 11.45 0.08
N THR A 77 3.64 11.20 0.79
CA THR A 77 4.05 9.83 1.16
C THR A 77 3.06 9.21 2.15
N ASP A 78 3.15 7.90 2.36
CA ASP A 78 2.31 7.22 3.35
C ASP A 78 2.57 7.69 4.78
N PHE A 79 3.83 8.04 5.10
CA PHE A 79 4.19 8.62 6.39
C PHE A 79 3.52 9.98 6.57
N GLN A 80 3.59 10.86 5.57
CA GLN A 80 2.98 12.19 5.60
C GLN A 80 1.46 12.11 5.71
N LYS A 81 0.81 11.18 5.00
CA LYS A 81 -0.65 10.97 5.10
C LYS A 81 -1.07 10.53 6.50
N LYS A 82 -0.36 9.55 7.09
CA LYS A 82 -0.63 9.08 8.46
C LYS A 82 -0.36 10.19 9.49
N GLY A 83 0.75 10.91 9.33
CA GLY A 83 1.13 12.04 10.17
C GLY A 83 0.11 13.17 10.14
N ALA A 84 -0.31 13.62 8.95
CA ALA A 84 -1.30 14.68 8.78
C ALA A 84 -2.63 14.34 9.45
N ARG A 85 -3.14 13.10 9.28
CA ARG A 85 -4.37 12.65 9.98
C ARG A 85 -4.23 12.73 11.49
N LYS A 86 -3.11 12.25 12.04
CA LYS A 86 -2.83 12.25 13.47
C LYS A 86 -2.75 13.67 14.04
N VAL A 87 -1.98 14.54 13.39
CA VAL A 87 -1.78 15.94 13.81
C VAL A 87 -3.10 16.71 13.76
N VAL A 88 -3.86 16.63 12.67
CA VAL A 88 -5.13 17.36 12.57
C VAL A 88 -6.15 16.86 13.57
N LYS A 89 -6.25 15.54 13.80
CA LYS A 89 -7.11 14.96 14.84
C LYS A 89 -6.73 15.48 16.23
N TYR A 90 -5.44 15.55 16.53
CA TYR A 90 -4.95 16.07 17.81
C TYR A 90 -5.27 17.56 17.98
N ILE A 91 -5.00 18.39 16.97
CA ILE A 91 -5.23 19.84 17.02
C ILE A 91 -6.72 20.15 17.21
N ARG A 92 -7.62 19.45 16.50
CA ARG A 92 -9.08 19.64 16.67
C ARG A 92 -9.57 19.28 18.07
N ALA A 93 -9.00 18.23 18.66
CA ALA A 93 -9.40 17.75 19.98
C ALA A 93 -8.84 18.62 21.11
N ASN A 94 -7.60 19.09 20.99
CA ASN A 94 -6.84 19.68 22.10
C ASN A 94 -6.50 21.17 21.92
N GLU A 95 -6.50 21.71 20.70
CA GLU A 95 -6.00 23.05 20.35
C GLU A 95 -7.02 23.82 19.49
N LYS A 96 -8.24 24.00 20.00
CA LYS A 96 -9.39 24.56 19.26
C LYS A 96 -9.13 25.97 18.69
N ASP A 97 -8.50 26.85 19.46
CA ASP A 97 -8.19 28.21 19.00
C ASP A 97 -7.21 28.19 17.82
N SER A 98 -6.19 27.35 17.92
CA SER A 98 -5.23 27.14 16.83
C SER A 98 -5.89 26.56 15.58
N TRP A 99 -6.86 25.66 15.75
CA TRP A 99 -7.62 25.08 14.64
C TRP A 99 -8.41 26.15 13.87
N GLU A 100 -9.12 27.04 14.57
CA GLU A 100 -9.89 28.10 13.92
C GLU A 100 -8.98 29.12 13.20
N GLU A 101 -7.82 29.44 13.76
CA GLU A 101 -6.83 30.29 13.08
C GLU A 101 -6.29 29.64 11.80
N LEU A 102 -5.99 28.33 11.84
CA LEU A 102 -5.53 27.57 10.69
C LEU A 102 -6.60 27.52 9.59
N LYS A 103 -7.86 27.24 9.95
CA LYS A 103 -8.99 27.27 9.01
C LYS A 103 -9.12 28.64 8.36
N LYS A 104 -9.15 29.71 9.16
CA LYS A 104 -9.25 31.08 8.64
C LYS A 104 -8.12 31.43 7.68
N LYS A 105 -6.93 30.89 7.89
CA LYS A 105 -5.77 31.14 7.03
C LYS A 105 -5.82 30.38 5.71
N TYR A 106 -6.13 29.08 5.74
CA TYR A 106 -5.99 28.20 4.58
C TYR A 106 -7.29 27.93 3.83
N ASP A 107 -8.43 27.98 4.53
CA ASP A 107 -9.74 27.73 3.96
C ASP A 107 -10.85 28.56 4.65
N PRO A 108 -10.81 29.91 4.56
CA PRO A 108 -11.78 30.79 5.23
C PRO A 108 -13.22 30.66 4.73
N LYS A 109 -13.40 30.07 3.54
CA LYS A 109 -14.70 29.90 2.87
C LYS A 109 -15.18 28.44 2.88
N ASP A 110 -14.46 27.55 3.57
CA ASP A 110 -14.73 26.11 3.57
C ASP A 110 -14.74 25.48 2.14
N GLU A 111 -13.99 26.04 1.18
CA GLU A 111 -13.86 25.56 -0.20
C GLU A 111 -13.21 24.16 -0.31
N TYR A 112 -12.34 23.81 0.64
CA TYR A 112 -11.62 22.52 0.64
C TYR A 112 -12.09 21.60 1.75
N LYS A 113 -13.07 22.04 2.54
CA LYS A 113 -13.60 21.31 3.70
C LYS A 113 -13.97 19.88 3.39
N GLU A 114 -14.80 19.67 2.38
CA GLU A 114 -15.23 18.32 2.02
C GLU A 114 -14.05 17.40 1.67
N LYS A 115 -13.02 17.95 0.99
CA LYS A 115 -11.84 17.20 0.57
C LYS A 115 -10.97 16.79 1.75
N TYR A 116 -10.57 17.75 2.58
CA TYR A 116 -9.74 17.42 3.73
C TYR A 116 -10.54 16.65 4.79
N GLU A 117 -11.83 16.88 4.97
CA GLU A 117 -12.66 16.05 5.85
C GLU A 117 -12.71 14.62 5.35
N ALA A 118 -12.93 14.38 4.05
CA ALA A 118 -12.84 13.04 3.48
C ALA A 118 -11.47 12.40 3.74
N PHE A 119 -10.38 13.14 3.51
CA PHE A 119 -9.02 12.68 3.82
C PHE A 119 -8.81 12.36 5.32
N LEU A 120 -9.38 13.13 6.24
CA LEU A 120 -9.27 12.90 7.69
C LEU A 120 -10.18 11.75 8.16
N MET A 121 -11.35 11.61 7.54
CA MET A 121 -12.32 10.55 7.77
C MET A 121 -11.88 9.20 7.20
N THR A 122 -10.92 9.19 6.26
CA THR A 122 -10.17 7.96 5.90
C THR A 122 -9.30 7.42 7.05
N SER A 123 -9.39 7.99 8.25
CA SER A 123 -9.07 7.30 9.50
C SER A 123 -10.03 6.13 9.74
N GLY A 124 -9.78 4.98 9.12
CA GLY A 124 -10.23 3.61 9.50
C GLY A 124 -11.70 3.32 9.90
N THR A 125 -12.57 4.32 10.01
CA THR A 125 -13.83 4.22 10.79
C THR A 125 -15.03 4.81 10.05
N VAL A 126 -14.86 5.69 9.05
CA VAL A 126 -15.99 6.22 8.24
C VAL A 126 -16.04 5.61 6.84
N LEU A 127 -14.96 4.96 6.42
CA LEU A 127 -15.00 3.94 5.37
C LEU A 127 -16.04 2.85 5.71
N VAL A 128 -16.37 2.65 6.99
CA VAL A 128 -17.28 1.59 7.45
C VAL A 128 -18.73 1.77 6.99
N LEU A 129 -19.29 2.95 6.72
CA LEU A 129 -20.74 3.02 6.37
C LEU A 129 -21.03 3.04 4.86
N LEU A 130 -20.18 3.67 4.04
CA LEU A 130 -20.25 3.54 2.58
C LEU A 130 -19.55 2.26 2.08
N CYS A 131 -18.52 1.79 2.79
CA CYS A 131 -17.98 0.45 2.57
C CYS A 131 -18.64 -0.64 3.40
N VAL A 132 -19.64 -0.43 4.26
CA VAL A 132 -20.52 -1.57 4.63
C VAL A 132 -21.43 -1.91 3.44
N LEU A 133 -21.80 -0.94 2.60
CA LEU A 133 -22.49 -1.22 1.34
C LEU A 133 -21.56 -1.72 0.23
N ALA A 134 -20.33 -1.17 0.10
CA ALA A 134 -19.37 -1.63 -0.91
C ALA A 134 -18.50 -2.84 -0.48
N ALA A 135 -18.14 -2.99 0.81
CA ALA A 135 -17.43 -4.15 1.34
C ALA A 135 -18.37 -5.32 1.70
N ALA A 136 -19.69 -5.13 1.71
CA ALA A 136 -20.60 -6.26 1.53
C ALA A 136 -20.43 -6.93 0.15
N LEU A 137 -19.71 -6.29 -0.79
CA LEU A 137 -19.44 -6.81 -2.14
C LEU A 137 -17.94 -6.98 -2.45
N ALA A 138 -17.03 -6.69 -1.50
CA ALA A 138 -15.62 -7.07 -1.66
C ALA A 138 -15.52 -8.56 -1.33
N GLU A 139 -15.74 -9.41 -2.33
CA GLU A 139 -15.54 -10.85 -2.23
C GLU A 139 -14.06 -11.13 -1.92
N THR A 140 -13.71 -11.34 -0.66
CA THR A 140 -12.41 -11.91 -0.31
C THR A 140 -12.46 -13.42 -0.50
N TYR A 141 -11.32 -14.05 -0.72
CA TYR A 141 -11.22 -15.50 -0.55
C TYR A 141 -11.55 -15.89 0.89
N THR A 142 -11.90 -17.15 1.11
CA THR A 142 -12.20 -17.64 2.46
C THR A 142 -10.99 -17.44 3.37
N ASP A 143 -11.24 -16.99 4.59
CA ASP A 143 -10.24 -16.84 5.65
C ASP A 143 -10.08 -18.10 6.50
N LYS A 144 -10.86 -19.15 6.20
CA LYS A 144 -10.93 -20.41 6.95
C LYS A 144 -9.56 -21.06 7.19
N TYR A 145 -8.61 -20.86 6.27
CA TYR A 145 -7.29 -21.48 6.29
C TYR A 145 -6.15 -20.48 6.53
N ASP A 146 -6.45 -19.25 6.94
CA ASP A 146 -5.44 -18.20 7.14
C ASP A 146 -4.46 -18.49 8.28
N ASN A 147 -4.81 -19.40 9.19
CA ASN A 147 -4.00 -19.78 10.34
C ASN A 147 -3.09 -21.01 10.09
N ILE A 148 -2.92 -21.43 8.85
CA ILE A 148 -2.04 -22.56 8.52
C ILE A 148 -0.57 -22.22 8.80
N ASP A 149 0.20 -23.18 9.31
CA ASP A 149 1.64 -23.00 9.56
C ASP A 149 2.43 -23.11 8.26
N LEU A 150 2.59 -21.98 7.57
CA LEU A 150 3.37 -21.89 6.35
C LEU A 150 4.85 -22.18 6.57
N LYS A 151 5.38 -21.94 7.78
CA LYS A 151 6.77 -22.21 8.08
C LYS A 151 7.01 -23.72 8.15
N GLU A 152 6.13 -24.47 8.81
CA GLU A 152 6.19 -25.93 8.82
C GLU A 152 6.13 -26.49 7.40
N ILE A 153 5.19 -26.01 6.58
CA ILE A 153 5.04 -26.45 5.18
C ILE A 153 6.31 -26.15 4.38
N ALA A 154 6.88 -24.95 4.52
CA ALA A 154 8.07 -24.55 3.77
C ALA A 154 9.33 -25.32 4.20
N GLU A 155 9.47 -25.64 5.49
CA GLU A 155 10.65 -26.33 6.04
C GLU A 155 10.53 -27.86 5.92
N ASN A 156 9.33 -28.41 5.72
CA ASN A 156 9.09 -29.84 5.56
C ASN A 156 8.95 -30.23 4.08
N GLU A 157 10.00 -30.83 3.52
CA GLU A 157 10.07 -31.20 2.10
C GLU A 157 8.90 -32.08 1.63
N ARG A 158 8.43 -33.00 2.48
CA ARG A 158 7.29 -33.87 2.15
C ARG A 158 5.98 -33.08 2.08
N LEU A 159 5.77 -32.14 3.00
CA LEU A 159 4.57 -31.29 2.99
C LEU A 159 4.61 -30.34 1.81
N LEU A 160 5.73 -29.64 1.60
CA LEU A 160 5.93 -28.75 0.46
C LEU A 160 5.66 -29.45 -0.87
N ASP A 161 6.26 -30.63 -1.08
CA ASP A 161 6.08 -31.43 -2.29
C ASP A 161 4.61 -31.84 -2.51
N ALA A 162 3.87 -32.17 -1.44
CA ALA A 162 2.44 -32.46 -1.54
C ALA A 162 1.63 -31.25 -2.03
N TYR A 163 1.91 -30.05 -1.51
CA TYR A 163 1.27 -28.81 -1.98
C TYR A 163 1.66 -28.48 -3.43
N VAL A 164 2.94 -28.58 -3.78
CA VAL A 164 3.43 -28.32 -5.14
C VAL A 164 2.81 -29.30 -6.14
N LYS A 165 2.75 -30.59 -5.82
CA LYS A 165 2.09 -31.59 -6.68
C LYS A 165 0.60 -31.32 -6.81
N CYS A 166 -0.08 -30.88 -5.75
CA CYS A 166 -1.47 -30.43 -5.84
C CYS A 166 -1.64 -29.27 -6.83
N LEU A 167 -0.83 -28.21 -6.69
CA LEU A 167 -0.87 -27.02 -7.55
C LEU A 167 -0.53 -27.35 -9.00
N LEU A 168 0.46 -28.21 -9.22
CA LEU A 168 0.85 -28.67 -10.56
C LEU A 168 -0.12 -29.70 -11.14
N GLU A 169 -1.12 -30.15 -10.39
CA GLU A 169 -2.10 -31.18 -10.78
C GLU A 169 -1.47 -32.56 -11.00
N LYS A 170 -0.36 -32.82 -10.32
CA LYS A 170 0.40 -34.07 -10.32
C LYS A 170 0.12 -34.94 -9.08
N GLY A 171 -0.77 -34.51 -8.18
CA GLY A 171 -1.04 -35.22 -6.92
C GLY A 171 -2.37 -34.84 -6.28
N LYS A 172 -2.66 -35.49 -5.13
CA LYS A 172 -3.86 -35.21 -4.33
C LYS A 172 -3.69 -33.87 -3.61
N CYS A 173 -4.81 -33.18 -3.41
CA CYS A 173 -4.85 -31.92 -2.66
C CYS A 173 -5.51 -32.13 -1.30
N SER A 174 -4.92 -31.53 -0.26
CA SER A 174 -5.61 -31.29 1.03
C SER A 174 -6.76 -30.28 0.83
N PRO A 175 -7.68 -30.11 1.79
CA PRO A 175 -8.72 -29.09 1.72
C PRO A 175 -8.15 -27.68 1.46
N GLU A 176 -7.07 -27.32 2.14
CA GLU A 176 -6.39 -26.02 2.01
C GLU A 176 -5.70 -25.90 0.65
N GLY A 177 -5.04 -26.97 0.19
CA GLY A 177 -4.41 -27.00 -1.12
C GLY A 177 -5.41 -26.88 -2.27
N LYS A 178 -6.63 -27.42 -2.12
CA LYS A 178 -7.72 -27.25 -3.10
C LYS A 178 -8.17 -25.80 -3.19
N GLU A 179 -8.35 -25.15 -2.04
CA GLU A 179 -8.74 -23.74 -1.96
C GLU A 179 -7.68 -22.86 -2.65
N LEU A 180 -6.42 -23.05 -2.27
CA LEU A 180 -5.29 -22.33 -2.88
C LEU A 180 -5.23 -22.56 -4.40
N LYS A 181 -5.37 -23.82 -4.86
CA LYS A 181 -5.34 -24.15 -6.29
C LYS A 181 -6.49 -23.47 -7.04
N ALA A 182 -7.68 -23.42 -6.46
CA ALA A 182 -8.88 -22.85 -7.09
C ALA A 182 -8.73 -21.34 -7.33
N HIS A 183 -8.03 -20.63 -6.43
CA HIS A 183 -7.87 -19.18 -6.49
C HIS A 183 -6.53 -18.70 -7.07
N MET A 184 -5.55 -19.59 -7.27
CA MET A 184 -4.19 -19.22 -7.71
C MET A 184 -4.18 -18.37 -9.00
N LYS A 185 -4.97 -18.77 -10.01
CA LYS A 185 -5.00 -18.07 -11.31
C LYS A 185 -5.61 -16.67 -11.18
N ASP A 186 -6.76 -16.58 -10.51
CA ASP A 186 -7.44 -15.31 -10.23
C ASP A 186 -6.56 -14.36 -9.42
N ALA A 187 -5.91 -14.87 -8.37
CA ALA A 187 -5.00 -14.10 -7.53
C ALA A 187 -3.79 -13.57 -8.32
N ILE A 188 -3.25 -14.35 -9.25
CA ILE A 188 -2.15 -13.89 -10.09
C ILE A 188 -2.67 -12.87 -11.12
N GLU A 189 -3.76 -13.11 -11.81
CA GLU A 189 -4.28 -12.18 -12.83
C GLU A 189 -4.63 -10.80 -12.24
N THR A 190 -5.20 -10.78 -11.04
CA THR A 190 -5.66 -9.58 -10.34
C THR A 190 -4.64 -8.97 -9.37
N GLY A 191 -3.52 -9.64 -9.11
CA GLY A 191 -2.55 -9.17 -8.12
C GLY A 191 -3.04 -9.29 -6.68
N CYS A 192 -3.75 -10.38 -6.37
CA CYS A 192 -4.25 -10.71 -5.04
C CYS A 192 -5.28 -9.70 -4.49
N GLU A 193 -6.12 -9.13 -5.37
CA GLU A 193 -7.13 -8.13 -5.00
C GLU A 193 -8.09 -8.66 -3.92
N LYS A 194 -8.47 -9.94 -4.04
CA LYS A 194 -9.38 -10.65 -3.13
C LYS A 194 -8.68 -11.33 -1.96
N CYS A 195 -7.36 -11.23 -1.84
CA CYS A 195 -6.61 -11.91 -0.79
C CYS A 195 -6.77 -11.21 0.57
N THR A 196 -6.87 -12.00 1.63
CA THR A 196 -6.77 -11.47 3.00
C THR A 196 -5.35 -10.98 3.30
N GLU A 197 -5.20 -10.18 4.36
CA GLU A 197 -3.88 -9.71 4.79
C GLU A 197 -2.96 -10.87 5.25
N ALA A 198 -3.53 -11.93 5.82
CA ALA A 198 -2.79 -13.14 6.15
C ALA A 198 -2.31 -13.86 4.87
N GLN A 199 -3.18 -13.99 3.87
CA GLN A 199 -2.84 -14.60 2.58
C GLN A 199 -1.78 -13.82 1.80
N LYS A 200 -1.80 -12.48 1.84
CA LYS A 200 -0.75 -11.64 1.22
C LYS A 200 0.60 -11.85 1.90
N LYS A 201 0.63 -11.80 3.23
CA LYS A 201 1.87 -12.05 4.00
C LYS A 201 2.39 -13.47 3.80
N GLY A 202 1.49 -14.44 3.80
CA GLY A 202 1.81 -15.84 3.59
C GLY A 202 2.34 -16.12 2.19
N THR A 203 1.70 -15.58 1.16
CA THR A 203 2.15 -15.65 -0.23
C THR A 203 3.55 -15.07 -0.37
N ASN A 204 3.78 -13.88 0.17
CA ASN A 204 5.09 -13.23 0.17
C ASN A 204 6.18 -14.11 0.82
N PHE A 205 5.91 -14.66 2.00
CA PHE A 205 6.82 -15.58 2.67
C PHE A 205 7.12 -16.84 1.84
N MET A 206 6.09 -17.47 1.28
CA MET A 206 6.25 -18.69 0.49
C MET A 206 7.02 -18.44 -0.80
N ILE A 207 6.73 -17.34 -1.50
CA ILE A 207 7.43 -16.96 -2.73
C ILE A 207 8.91 -16.67 -2.44
N ASP A 208 9.19 -15.89 -1.40
CA ASP A 208 10.57 -15.58 -0.98
C ASP A 208 11.34 -16.86 -0.65
N HIS A 209 10.70 -17.81 0.07
CA HIS A 209 11.28 -19.12 0.36
C HIS A 209 11.55 -19.94 -0.91
N LEU A 210 10.59 -20.01 -1.83
CA LEU A 210 10.72 -20.78 -3.07
C LEU A 210 11.82 -20.20 -3.97
N ILE A 211 11.87 -18.89 -4.16
CA ILE A 211 12.91 -18.22 -4.95
C ILE A 211 14.31 -18.48 -4.37
N GLY A 212 14.47 -18.31 -3.05
CA GLY A 212 15.78 -18.41 -2.41
C GLY A 212 16.27 -19.83 -2.15
N LYS A 213 15.36 -20.78 -1.88
CA LYS A 213 15.72 -22.14 -1.44
C LYS A 213 15.28 -23.26 -2.37
N LYS A 214 14.28 -23.05 -3.22
CA LYS A 214 13.69 -24.07 -4.10
C LYS A 214 13.43 -23.51 -5.52
N PRO A 215 14.47 -23.00 -6.21
CA PRO A 215 14.33 -22.28 -7.49
C PRO A 215 13.71 -23.13 -8.60
N GLU A 216 13.95 -24.45 -8.62
CA GLU A 216 13.32 -25.36 -9.58
C GLU A 216 11.79 -25.41 -9.41
N ILE A 217 11.32 -25.50 -8.16
CA ILE A 217 9.88 -25.47 -7.84
C ILE A 217 9.27 -24.12 -8.20
N TRP A 218 9.96 -23.02 -7.88
CA TRP A 218 9.53 -21.67 -8.27
C TRP A 218 9.34 -21.57 -9.78
N ASN A 219 10.33 -22.03 -10.56
CA ASN A 219 10.28 -22.00 -12.02
C ASN A 219 9.11 -22.84 -12.57
N GLU A 220 8.87 -24.05 -12.05
CA GLU A 220 7.74 -24.87 -12.46
C GLU A 220 6.39 -24.19 -12.21
N LEU A 221 6.20 -23.62 -11.01
CA LEU A 221 4.96 -22.94 -10.65
C LEU A 221 4.76 -21.66 -11.46
N ALA A 222 5.81 -20.85 -11.63
CA ALA A 222 5.77 -19.64 -12.43
C ALA A 222 5.40 -19.96 -13.90
N ASN A 223 5.97 -21.01 -14.48
CA ASN A 223 5.64 -21.43 -15.84
C ASN A 223 4.19 -21.89 -15.97
N LYS A 224 3.60 -22.52 -14.95
CA LYS A 224 2.19 -22.96 -14.96
C LYS A 224 1.22 -21.79 -14.83
N TYR A 225 1.48 -20.86 -13.91
CA TYR A 225 0.49 -19.85 -13.50
C TYR A 225 0.75 -18.43 -14.02
N ASP A 226 1.99 -18.10 -14.38
CA ASP A 226 2.38 -16.84 -15.01
C ASP A 226 3.29 -17.11 -16.22
N PRO A 227 2.78 -17.75 -17.29
CA PRO A 227 3.57 -18.07 -18.48
C PRO A 227 4.11 -16.81 -19.18
N THR A 228 3.48 -15.65 -18.95
CA THR A 228 3.94 -14.36 -19.46
C THR A 228 5.09 -13.75 -18.66
N GLY A 229 5.33 -14.23 -17.44
CA GLY A 229 6.32 -13.69 -16.51
C GLY A 229 5.99 -12.29 -15.99
N LYS A 230 4.72 -11.88 -16.03
CA LYS A 230 4.27 -10.54 -15.60
C LYS A 230 4.56 -10.32 -14.11
N TRP A 231 4.23 -11.30 -13.28
CA TRP A 231 4.38 -11.27 -11.83
C TRP A 231 5.66 -11.93 -11.36
N ARG A 232 6.17 -12.90 -12.11
CA ARG A 232 7.48 -13.52 -11.87
C ARG A 232 8.57 -12.46 -11.69
N LYS A 233 8.64 -11.47 -12.58
CA LYS A 233 9.61 -10.38 -12.49
C LYS A 233 9.44 -9.55 -11.22
N VAL A 234 8.20 -9.18 -10.90
CA VAL A 234 7.87 -8.39 -9.70
C VAL A 234 8.32 -9.13 -8.42
N TYR A 235 8.05 -10.42 -8.33
CA TYR A 235 8.43 -11.22 -7.18
C TYR A 235 9.94 -11.48 -7.09
N GLU A 236 10.62 -11.73 -8.21
CA GLU A 236 12.07 -11.87 -8.24
C GLU A 236 12.79 -10.55 -7.89
N GLU A 237 12.28 -9.40 -8.33
CA GLU A 237 12.79 -8.08 -7.96
C GLU A 237 12.60 -7.82 -6.45
N ARG A 238 11.39 -8.04 -5.92
CA ARG A 238 11.10 -7.94 -4.48
C ARG A 238 12.02 -8.85 -3.65
N ALA A 239 12.24 -10.08 -4.09
CA ALA A 239 13.14 -11.01 -3.41
C ALA A 239 14.58 -10.49 -3.37
N ARG A 240 15.08 -9.91 -4.49
CA ARG A 240 16.40 -9.26 -4.54
C ARG A 240 16.50 -8.06 -3.60
N GLU A 241 15.47 -7.23 -3.51
CA GLU A 241 15.42 -6.10 -2.56
C GLU A 241 15.51 -6.56 -1.10
N HIS A 242 14.97 -7.74 -0.78
CA HIS A 242 15.11 -8.38 0.53
C HIS A 242 16.43 -9.16 0.70
N GLY A 243 17.38 -9.04 -0.22
CA GLY A 243 18.69 -9.67 -0.15
C GLY A 243 18.71 -11.17 -0.49
N ILE A 244 17.65 -11.68 -1.13
CA ILE A 244 17.59 -13.08 -1.57
C ILE A 244 18.38 -13.22 -2.88
N ILE A 245 19.37 -14.11 -2.86
CA ILE A 245 20.18 -14.44 -4.04
C ILE A 245 19.38 -15.45 -4.89
N ILE A 246 19.11 -15.08 -6.14
CA ILE A 246 18.40 -15.94 -7.09
C ILE A 246 19.45 -16.73 -7.89
N PRO A 247 19.55 -18.05 -7.72
CA PRO A 247 20.44 -18.87 -8.54
C PRO A 247 19.90 -18.90 -9.98
N HIS A 248 20.80 -18.64 -10.95
CA HIS A 248 20.53 -18.70 -12.38
C HIS A 248 20.64 -20.12 -12.94
#